data_AF-A0A094EL64-F1
#
_entry.id   AF-A0A094EL64-F1
#
_cell.length_a   1.000
_cell.length_b   1.000
_cell.length_c   1.000
_cell.angle_alpha   90.00
_cell.angle_beta   90.00
_cell.angle_gamma   90.00
#
_symmetry.space_group_name_H-M   'P 1'
#
loop_
_entity.id
_entity.type
_entity.pdbx_description
1 polymer ?
#
loop_
_entity_poly.entity_id
_entity_poly.type
_entity_poly.pdbx_seq_one_letter_code
_entity_poly.pdbx_strand_id
1 'polypeptide(L)'
;SPPSTKPSSPTSPTSLPTSTSHETERANRLFALLSARSDIDHPICTECTSLLLTSLSARLSASLRERDAYTAFLTHLHQTAPTPASLAASRSSLSSARDAEEAATSSLLALERTQTALAAELASLSASASSLEAAEAEFWHSHNTFSTSLAAAQATHASLSAAATHDARLLDLLQRTNVHNDSFPISHDGTGLARDQRGVGTYATASGDGGEGAGCADHGVRTAASRVDVADCGDEGGKEGGAGAVYEWGFAAGVDVFASTV
;
A
#
# COMPACT_ATOMS: atom_id res chain seq x y z
N SER A 1 -67.32 -17.32 55.69
CA SER A 1 -68.69 -17.38 56.26
C SER A 1 -69.61 -17.98 55.22
N PRO A 2 -70.52 -18.93 55.54
CA PRO A 2 -71.37 -18.91 56.74
C PRO A 2 -71.37 -20.24 57.55
N PRO A 3 -72.09 -20.25 58.70
CA PRO A 3 -72.06 -21.27 59.72
C PRO A 3 -73.35 -22.12 59.73
N SER A 4 -73.33 -23.27 60.40
CA SER A 4 -74.53 -23.86 61.00
C SER A 4 -74.13 -25.04 61.90
N THR A 5 -74.19 -24.84 63.22
CA THR A 5 -75.32 -25.14 64.14
C THR A 5 -75.16 -26.52 64.78
N LYS A 6 -74.87 -26.50 66.09
CA LYS A 6 -75.23 -27.59 67.01
C LYS A 6 -76.75 -27.58 67.23
N PRO A 7 -77.37 -28.72 67.60
CA PRO A 7 -77.59 -28.95 69.03
C PRO A 7 -77.32 -30.38 69.53
N SER A 8 -76.85 -30.41 70.78
CA SER A 8 -76.96 -31.42 71.87
C SER A 8 -78.31 -32.16 71.93
N SER A 9 -78.53 -33.36 72.47
CA SER A 9 -77.96 -34.31 73.48
C SER A 9 -78.99 -35.49 73.57
N PRO A 10 -78.98 -36.49 74.50
CA PRO A 10 -77.99 -37.06 75.43
C PRO A 10 -77.76 -38.60 75.24
N THR A 11 -76.53 -39.10 75.42
CA THR A 11 -76.03 -39.86 76.59
C THR A 11 -76.58 -41.29 76.79
N SER A 12 -75.82 -42.24 76.22
CA SER A 12 -75.26 -43.50 76.75
C SER A 12 -75.94 -44.29 77.89
N PRO A 13 -75.75 -45.63 77.87
CA PRO A 13 -74.82 -46.19 78.87
C PRO A 13 -73.77 -47.16 78.30
N THR A 14 -72.52 -46.86 78.62
CA THR A 14 -71.37 -47.71 79.00
C THR A 14 -71.36 -49.20 78.63
N SER A 15 -70.40 -49.60 77.78
CA SER A 15 -69.60 -50.83 77.95
C SER A 15 -68.16 -50.63 77.38
N LEU A 16 -67.20 -51.40 77.94
CA LEU A 16 -65.76 -51.13 78.05
C LEU A 16 -64.92 -51.18 76.74
N PRO A 17 -63.70 -50.58 76.74
CA PRO A 17 -62.86 -50.44 75.54
C PRO A 17 -62.14 -51.74 75.18
N THR A 18 -62.51 -52.37 74.07
CA THR A 18 -61.60 -53.28 73.40
C THR A 18 -60.48 -52.46 72.76
N SER A 19 -59.25 -52.71 73.22
CA SER A 19 -58.02 -52.03 72.79
C SER A 19 -57.95 -51.89 71.26
N THR A 20 -57.93 -50.66 70.76
CA THR A 20 -57.76 -50.32 69.34
C THR A 20 -56.53 -50.99 68.73
N SER A 21 -55.47 -51.17 69.54
CA SER A 21 -54.26 -51.89 69.15
C SER A 21 -54.55 -53.35 68.77
N HIS A 22 -55.41 -54.02 69.53
CA HIS A 22 -55.75 -55.42 69.29
C HIS A 22 -56.65 -55.59 68.05
N GLU A 23 -57.44 -54.58 67.75
CA GLU A 23 -58.28 -54.52 66.54
C GLU A 23 -57.44 -54.21 65.29
N THR A 24 -56.47 -53.28 65.40
CA THR A 24 -55.49 -53.03 64.33
C THR A 24 -54.59 -54.22 64.07
N GLU A 25 -54.16 -54.95 65.12
CA GLU A 25 -53.33 -56.14 64.95
C GLU A 25 -54.12 -57.29 64.32
N ARG A 26 -55.40 -57.43 64.68
CA ARG A 26 -56.30 -58.40 64.06
C ARG A 26 -56.55 -58.06 62.58
N ALA A 27 -56.74 -56.78 62.25
CA ALA A 27 -56.87 -56.31 60.88
C ALA A 27 -55.58 -56.57 60.07
N ASN A 28 -54.41 -56.31 60.65
CA ASN A 28 -53.10 -56.56 60.01
C ASN A 28 -52.83 -58.06 59.80
N ARG A 29 -53.19 -58.92 60.77
CA ARG A 29 -53.08 -60.38 60.62
C ARG A 29 -54.04 -60.92 59.56
N LEU A 30 -55.29 -60.43 59.54
CA LEU A 30 -56.26 -60.77 58.49
C LEU A 30 -55.80 -60.31 57.11
N PHE A 31 -55.20 -59.11 57.03
CA PHE A 31 -54.62 -58.56 55.81
C PHE A 31 -53.47 -59.43 55.28
N ALA A 32 -52.53 -59.81 56.15
CA ALA A 32 -51.41 -60.68 55.77
C ALA A 32 -51.88 -62.06 55.29
N LEU A 33 -52.93 -62.61 55.92
CA LEU A 33 -53.49 -63.92 55.56
C LEU A 33 -54.25 -63.90 54.22
N LEU A 34 -54.99 -62.82 53.95
CA LEU A 34 -55.67 -62.62 52.67
C LEU A 34 -54.65 -62.38 51.55
N SER A 35 -53.64 -61.55 51.80
CA SER A 35 -52.57 -61.25 50.83
C SER A 35 -51.69 -62.46 50.50
N ALA A 36 -51.53 -63.42 51.42
CA ALA A 36 -50.74 -64.62 51.18
C ALA A 36 -51.51 -65.75 50.48
N ARG A 37 -52.85 -65.64 50.38
CA ARG A 37 -53.73 -66.69 49.83
C ARG A 37 -54.48 -66.30 48.57
N SER A 38 -54.46 -65.03 48.18
CA SER A 38 -54.97 -64.59 46.89
C SER A 38 -53.82 -64.13 46.01
N ASP A 39 -53.73 -64.65 44.79
CA ASP A 39 -52.90 -64.13 43.68
C ASP A 39 -53.37 -62.75 43.19
N ILE A 40 -54.06 -62.01 44.05
CA ILE A 40 -54.62 -60.69 43.81
C ILE A 40 -53.83 -59.76 44.73
N ASP A 41 -52.92 -58.99 44.13
CA ASP A 41 -52.29 -57.85 44.79
C ASP A 41 -53.39 -57.00 45.45
N HIS A 42 -53.18 -56.65 46.72
CA HIS A 42 -54.14 -55.93 47.54
C HIS A 42 -54.87 -54.85 46.74
N PRO A 43 -56.22 -54.81 46.72
CA PRO A 43 -56.95 -53.82 45.94
C PRO A 43 -56.57 -52.44 46.47
N ILE A 44 -55.72 -51.76 45.72
CA ILE A 44 -55.45 -50.35 45.90
C ILE A 44 -56.82 -49.65 45.94
N CYS A 45 -57.03 -48.78 46.94
CA CYS A 45 -58.27 -48.02 47.02
C CYS A 45 -58.49 -47.25 45.72
N THR A 46 -59.75 -47.03 45.35
CA THR A 46 -60.14 -46.42 44.07
C THR A 46 -59.43 -45.08 43.80
N GLU A 47 -59.12 -44.34 44.86
CA GLU A 47 -58.37 -43.08 44.80
C GLU A 47 -56.88 -43.27 44.46
N CYS A 48 -56.22 -44.26 45.06
CA CYS A 48 -54.81 -44.52 44.75
C CYS A 48 -54.64 -45.16 43.36
N THR A 49 -55.63 -45.91 42.87
CA THR A 49 -55.62 -46.45 41.49
C THR A 49 -55.84 -45.33 40.47
N SER A 50 -56.72 -44.37 40.76
CA SER A 50 -56.97 -43.23 39.87
C SER A 50 -55.73 -42.32 39.75
N LEU A 51 -55.02 -42.06 40.85
CA LEU A 51 -53.76 -41.31 40.85
C LEU A 51 -52.67 -42.02 40.05
N LEU A 52 -52.50 -43.34 40.25
CA LEU A 52 -51.52 -44.12 39.50
C LEU A 52 -51.83 -44.14 38.01
N LEU A 53 -53.10 -44.36 37.64
CA LEU A 53 -53.54 -44.35 36.25
C LEU A 53 -53.29 -42.99 35.59
N THR A 54 -53.56 -41.90 36.30
CA THR A 54 -53.28 -40.54 35.83
C THR A 54 -51.77 -40.35 35.59
N SER A 55 -50.92 -40.76 36.54
CA SER A 55 -49.46 -40.61 36.40
C SER A 55 -48.88 -41.45 35.24
N LEU A 56 -49.38 -42.68 35.06
CA LEU A 56 -48.97 -43.57 33.98
C LEU A 56 -49.47 -43.06 32.63
N SER A 57 -50.70 -42.54 32.57
CA SER A 57 -51.22 -41.89 31.35
C SER A 57 -50.41 -40.65 30.96
N ALA A 58 -49.96 -39.86 31.94
CA ALA A 58 -49.13 -38.69 31.70
C ALA A 58 -47.76 -39.09 31.13
N ARG A 59 -47.09 -40.08 31.75
CA ARG A 59 -45.82 -40.64 31.25
C ARG A 59 -45.97 -41.26 29.86
N LEU A 60 -47.04 -42.03 29.64
CA LEU A 60 -47.36 -42.60 28.33
C LEU A 60 -47.56 -41.49 27.28
N SER A 61 -48.31 -40.43 27.61
CA SER A 61 -48.53 -39.32 26.69
C SER A 61 -47.23 -38.55 26.35
N ALA A 62 -46.32 -38.41 27.31
CA ALA A 62 -45.02 -37.77 27.09
C ALA A 62 -44.15 -38.62 26.14
N SER A 63 -44.03 -39.92 26.39
CA SER A 63 -43.29 -40.83 25.52
C SER A 63 -43.90 -40.94 24.12
N LEU A 64 -45.22 -40.88 23.99
CA LEU A 64 -45.89 -40.82 22.68
C LEU A 64 -45.56 -39.54 21.93
N ARG A 65 -45.52 -38.38 22.60
CA ARG A 65 -45.10 -37.11 21.97
C ARG A 65 -43.64 -37.14 21.53
N GLU A 66 -42.74 -37.70 22.33
CA GLU A 66 -41.34 -37.87 21.94
C GLU A 66 -41.20 -38.78 20.73
N ARG A 67 -41.89 -39.93 20.74
CA ARG A 67 -41.96 -40.83 19.58
C ARG A 67 -42.47 -40.07 18.35
N ASP A 68 -43.54 -39.31 18.48
CA ASP A 68 -44.16 -38.58 17.37
C ASP A 68 -43.24 -37.45 16.85
N ALA A 69 -42.46 -36.80 17.72
CA ALA A 69 -41.42 -35.86 17.30
C ALA A 69 -40.28 -36.56 16.55
N TYR A 70 -39.84 -37.73 17.02
CA TYR A 70 -38.84 -38.54 16.33
C TYR A 70 -39.34 -39.04 14.98
N THR A 71 -40.58 -39.52 14.88
CA THR A 71 -41.15 -39.97 13.60
C THR A 71 -41.31 -38.79 12.65
N ALA A 72 -41.77 -37.63 13.11
CA ALA A 72 -41.82 -36.40 12.32
C ALA A 72 -40.43 -36.02 11.79
N PHE A 73 -39.39 -36.04 12.64
CA PHE A 73 -38.01 -35.77 12.22
C PHE A 73 -37.49 -36.79 11.19
N LEU A 74 -37.74 -38.08 11.39
CA LEU A 74 -37.37 -39.12 10.43
C LEU A 74 -38.08 -38.93 9.09
N THR A 75 -39.37 -38.62 9.10
CA THR A 75 -40.10 -38.32 7.85
C THR A 75 -39.55 -37.09 7.15
N HIS A 76 -39.18 -36.05 7.89
CA HIS A 76 -38.52 -34.87 7.34
C HIS A 76 -37.15 -35.21 6.74
N LEU A 77 -36.34 -36.03 7.41
CA LEU A 77 -35.07 -36.52 6.86
C LEU A 77 -35.26 -37.36 5.59
N HIS A 78 -36.29 -38.18 5.52
CA HIS A 78 -36.59 -38.95 4.31
C HIS A 78 -37.09 -38.07 3.16
N GLN A 79 -37.85 -37.00 3.44
CA GLN A 79 -38.31 -36.04 2.44
C GLN A 79 -37.18 -35.12 1.94
N THR A 80 -36.24 -34.76 2.82
CA THR A 80 -35.07 -33.93 2.49
C THR A 80 -33.85 -34.75 2.07
N ALA A 81 -33.96 -36.08 2.10
CA ALA A 81 -32.90 -36.96 1.66
C ALA A 81 -32.57 -36.64 0.19
N PRO A 82 -31.30 -36.31 -0.12
CA PRO A 82 -30.93 -35.95 -1.46
C PRO A 82 -31.17 -37.15 -2.38
N THR A 83 -31.85 -36.89 -3.49
CA THR A 83 -32.09 -37.91 -4.52
C THR A 83 -30.74 -38.40 -5.07
N PRO A 84 -30.65 -39.65 -5.56
CA PRO A 84 -29.39 -40.16 -6.12
C PRO A 84 -28.86 -39.29 -7.27
N ALA A 85 -29.75 -38.65 -8.03
CA ALA A 85 -29.40 -37.68 -9.06
C ALA A 85 -28.77 -36.40 -8.47
N SER A 86 -29.34 -35.86 -7.39
CA SER A 86 -28.77 -34.70 -6.68
C SER A 86 -27.39 -35.00 -6.10
N LEU A 87 -27.20 -36.18 -5.48
CA LEU A 87 -25.90 -36.61 -4.98
C LEU A 87 -24.86 -36.79 -6.10
N ALA A 88 -25.25 -37.32 -7.25
CA ALA A 88 -24.38 -37.45 -8.41
C ALA A 88 -23.96 -36.06 -8.94
N ALA A 89 -24.90 -35.12 -9.04
CA ALA A 89 -24.62 -33.74 -9.45
C ALA A 89 -23.68 -33.04 -8.46
N SER A 90 -23.92 -33.17 -7.14
CA SER A 90 -23.04 -32.61 -6.11
C SER A 90 -21.63 -33.21 -6.16
N ARG A 91 -21.51 -34.53 -6.38
CA ARG A 91 -20.20 -35.19 -6.53
C ARG A 91 -19.46 -34.72 -7.77
N SER A 92 -20.16 -34.58 -8.90
CA SER A 92 -19.57 -34.07 -10.14
C SER A 92 -19.12 -32.61 -9.97
N SER A 93 -19.94 -31.77 -9.33
CA SER A 93 -19.58 -30.39 -9.02
C SER A 93 -18.38 -30.30 -8.08
N LEU A 94 -18.30 -31.14 -7.04
CA LEU A 94 -17.15 -31.21 -6.15
C LEU A 94 -15.88 -31.67 -6.88
N SER A 95 -15.98 -32.65 -7.78
CA SER A 95 -14.84 -33.07 -8.61
C SER A 95 -14.35 -31.92 -9.47
N SER A 96 -15.25 -31.27 -10.21
CA SER A 96 -14.89 -30.14 -11.07
C SER A 96 -14.30 -28.96 -10.29
N ALA A 97 -14.78 -28.70 -9.07
CA ALA A 97 -14.24 -27.66 -8.21
C ALA A 97 -12.82 -27.99 -7.74
N ARG A 98 -12.54 -29.26 -7.41
CA ARG A 98 -11.19 -29.71 -7.06
C ARG A 98 -10.22 -29.63 -8.22
N ASP A 99 -10.65 -30.07 -9.41
CA ASP A 99 -9.81 -29.97 -10.61
C ASP A 99 -9.46 -28.50 -10.92
N ALA A 100 -10.41 -27.58 -10.73
CA ALA A 100 -10.19 -26.15 -10.87
C ALA A 100 -9.25 -25.58 -9.78
N GLU A 101 -9.37 -26.03 -8.54
CA GLU A 101 -8.48 -25.66 -7.44
C GLU A 101 -7.04 -26.11 -7.72
N GLU A 102 -6.84 -27.35 -8.18
CA GLU A 102 -5.53 -27.90 -8.55
C GLU A 102 -4.91 -27.13 -9.75
N ALA A 103 -5.72 -26.78 -10.75
CA ALA A 103 -5.28 -25.95 -11.86
C ALA A 103 -4.90 -24.52 -11.42
N ALA A 104 -5.69 -23.91 -10.53
CA ALA A 104 -5.41 -22.57 -10.01
C ALA A 104 -4.14 -22.55 -9.15
N THR A 105 -3.99 -23.52 -8.24
CA THR A 105 -2.82 -23.63 -7.36
C THR A 105 -1.54 -23.90 -8.14
N SER A 106 -1.57 -24.77 -9.15
CA SER A 106 -0.41 -25.00 -10.02
C SER A 106 0.00 -23.75 -10.81
N SER A 107 -0.98 -22.98 -11.30
CA SER A 107 -0.73 -21.68 -11.94
C SER A 107 -0.11 -20.66 -10.98
N LEU A 108 -0.62 -20.57 -9.74
CA LEU A 108 -0.06 -19.70 -8.70
C LEU A 108 1.40 -20.06 -8.39
N LEU A 109 1.71 -21.34 -8.20
CA LEU A 109 3.09 -21.78 -7.95
C LEU A 109 4.02 -21.47 -9.13
N ALA A 110 3.53 -21.52 -10.37
CA ALA A 110 4.32 -21.13 -11.53
C ALA A 110 4.60 -19.62 -11.53
N LEU A 111 3.60 -18.80 -11.21
CA LEU A 111 3.72 -17.34 -11.08
C LEU A 111 4.65 -16.92 -9.94
N GLU A 112 4.61 -17.60 -8.79
CA GLU A 112 5.53 -17.33 -7.69
C GLU A 112 6.99 -17.61 -8.09
N ARG A 113 7.24 -18.71 -8.82
CA ARG A 113 8.58 -19.00 -9.34
C ARG A 113 9.06 -17.93 -10.31
N THR A 114 8.22 -17.50 -11.25
CA THR A 114 8.61 -16.43 -12.19
C THR A 114 8.83 -15.11 -11.47
N GLN A 115 8.00 -14.78 -10.46
CA GLN A 115 8.20 -13.59 -9.63
C GLN A 115 9.57 -13.62 -8.93
N THR A 116 9.94 -14.75 -8.30
CA THR A 116 11.24 -14.87 -7.63
C THR A 116 12.41 -14.76 -8.60
N ALA A 117 12.30 -15.32 -9.80
CA ALA A 117 13.32 -15.19 -10.84
C ALA A 117 13.49 -13.73 -11.30
N LEU A 118 12.38 -13.05 -11.59
CA LEU A 118 12.39 -11.64 -11.99
C LEU A 118 12.91 -10.73 -10.89
N ALA A 119 12.59 -11.01 -9.62
CA ALA A 119 13.13 -10.25 -8.50
C ALA A 119 14.66 -10.38 -8.39
N ALA A 120 15.21 -11.58 -8.65
CA ALA A 120 16.64 -11.79 -8.68
C ALA A 120 17.32 -11.08 -9.87
N GLU A 121 16.70 -11.10 -11.05
CA GLU A 121 17.18 -10.35 -12.21
C GLU A 121 17.18 -8.84 -11.97
N LEU A 122 16.10 -8.30 -11.38
CA LEU A 122 16.01 -6.88 -11.02
C LEU A 122 17.09 -6.47 -10.01
N ALA A 123 17.37 -7.32 -9.01
CA ALA A 123 18.44 -7.07 -8.05
C ALA A 123 19.83 -7.06 -8.70
N SER A 124 20.08 -7.93 -9.68
CA SER A 124 21.32 -7.96 -10.45
C SER A 124 21.47 -6.71 -11.34
N LEU A 125 20.39 -6.31 -12.01
CA LEU A 125 20.36 -5.12 -12.85
C LEU A 125 20.54 -3.83 -12.04
N SER A 126 19.91 -3.73 -10.86
CA SER A 126 20.07 -2.56 -9.99
C SER A 126 21.50 -2.44 -9.44
N ALA A 127 22.12 -3.57 -9.06
CA ALA A 127 23.53 -3.58 -8.68
C ALA A 127 24.43 -3.12 -9.84
N SER A 128 24.18 -3.61 -11.06
CA SER A 128 24.92 -3.20 -12.25
C SER A 128 24.73 -1.72 -12.58
N ALA A 129 23.51 -1.20 -12.46
CA ALA A 129 23.20 0.21 -12.66
C ALA A 129 23.95 1.08 -11.64
N SER A 130 23.92 0.73 -10.36
CA SER A 130 24.65 1.48 -9.32
C SER A 130 26.16 1.49 -9.55
N SER A 131 26.73 0.38 -10.05
CA SER A 131 28.13 0.32 -10.42
C SER A 131 28.45 1.20 -11.63
N LEU A 132 27.53 1.31 -12.59
CA LEU A 132 27.69 2.15 -13.78
C LEU A 132 27.61 3.62 -13.41
N GLU A 133 26.66 4.02 -12.56
CA GLU A 133 26.54 5.39 -12.04
C GLU A 133 27.83 5.85 -11.34
N ALA A 134 28.45 4.97 -10.55
CA ALA A 134 29.74 5.27 -9.90
C ALA A 134 30.87 5.47 -10.93
N ALA A 135 30.91 4.64 -11.97
CA ALA A 135 31.90 4.76 -13.05
C ALA A 135 31.67 6.03 -13.90
N GLU A 136 30.42 6.38 -14.16
CA GLU A 136 30.03 7.61 -14.85
C GLU A 136 30.41 8.85 -14.04
N ALA A 137 30.18 8.84 -12.73
CA ALA A 137 30.58 9.95 -11.85
C ALA A 137 32.10 10.18 -11.90
N GLU A 138 32.90 9.11 -11.84
CA GLU A 138 34.36 9.20 -11.97
C GLU A 138 34.77 9.70 -13.37
N PHE A 139 34.12 9.20 -14.42
CA PHE A 139 34.34 9.67 -15.78
C PHE A 139 34.08 11.18 -15.89
N TRP A 140 32.95 11.67 -15.38
CA TRP A 140 32.61 13.09 -15.41
C TRP A 140 33.57 13.94 -14.59
N HIS A 141 34.02 13.44 -13.44
CA HIS A 141 35.06 14.11 -12.67
C HIS A 141 36.34 14.25 -13.49
N SER A 142 36.83 13.16 -14.08
CA SER A 142 38.03 13.17 -14.93
C SER A 142 37.88 14.10 -16.14
N HIS A 143 36.72 14.09 -16.80
CA HIS A 143 36.42 14.94 -17.95
C HIS A 143 36.43 16.43 -17.56
N ASN A 144 35.82 16.78 -16.43
CA ASN A 144 35.80 18.17 -15.95
C ASN A 144 37.20 18.67 -15.57
N THR A 145 38.01 17.83 -14.91
CA THR A 145 39.41 18.17 -14.62
C THR A 145 40.21 18.38 -15.90
N PHE A 146 40.06 17.49 -16.88
CA PHE A 146 40.72 17.61 -18.18
C PHE A 146 40.28 18.87 -18.93
N SER A 147 38.98 19.14 -19.01
CA SER A 147 38.41 20.34 -19.64
C SER A 147 38.95 21.63 -19.02
N THR A 148 39.03 21.68 -17.69
CA THR A 148 39.62 22.83 -16.97
C THR A 148 41.10 23.00 -17.29
N SER A 149 41.87 21.89 -17.31
CA SER A 149 43.30 21.93 -17.66
C SER A 149 43.54 22.39 -19.10
N LEU A 150 42.69 21.95 -20.03
CA LEU A 150 42.74 22.33 -21.44
C LEU A 150 42.41 23.81 -21.61
N ALA A 151 41.37 24.30 -20.93
CA ALA A 151 41.01 25.71 -20.94
C ALA A 151 42.15 26.59 -20.39
N ALA A 152 42.81 26.16 -19.30
CA ALA A 152 43.97 26.86 -18.76
C ALA A 152 45.14 26.90 -19.77
N ALA A 153 45.45 25.76 -20.39
CA ALA A 153 46.49 25.69 -21.43
C ALA A 153 46.16 26.59 -22.63
N GLN A 154 44.92 26.59 -23.09
CA GLN A 154 44.45 27.46 -24.18
C GLN A 154 44.55 28.95 -23.80
N ALA A 155 44.21 29.31 -22.56
CA ALA A 155 44.36 30.69 -22.07
C ALA A 155 45.83 31.12 -22.05
N THR A 156 46.75 30.25 -21.61
CA THR A 156 48.20 30.54 -21.66
C THR A 156 48.71 30.66 -23.09
N HIS A 157 48.23 29.82 -24.01
CA HIS A 157 48.60 29.93 -25.42
C HIS A 157 48.09 31.24 -26.03
N ALA A 158 46.86 31.64 -25.72
CA ALA A 158 46.26 32.89 -26.19
C ALA A 158 47.00 34.13 -25.65
N SER A 159 47.46 34.11 -24.39
CA SER A 159 48.23 35.23 -23.85
C SER A 159 49.62 35.33 -24.48
N LEU A 160 50.30 34.21 -24.69
CA LEU A 160 51.60 34.16 -25.36
C LEU A 160 51.50 34.58 -26.83
N SER A 161 50.47 34.14 -27.55
CA SER A 161 50.25 34.56 -28.93
C SER A 161 49.94 36.06 -29.01
N ALA A 162 49.14 36.60 -28.09
CA ALA A 162 48.89 38.03 -28.00
C ALA A 162 50.19 38.82 -27.76
N ALA A 163 51.04 38.38 -26.83
CA ALA A 163 52.35 38.99 -26.58
C ALA A 163 53.25 38.93 -27.83
N ALA A 164 53.34 37.77 -28.49
CA ALA A 164 54.13 37.63 -29.71
C ALA A 164 53.64 38.56 -30.85
N THR A 165 52.32 38.73 -31.01
CA THR A 165 51.79 39.68 -32.00
C THR A 165 52.06 41.14 -31.63
N HIS A 166 52.14 41.47 -30.33
CA HIS A 166 52.49 42.81 -29.86
C HIS A 166 53.97 43.10 -30.12
N ASP A 167 54.85 42.17 -29.77
CA ASP A 167 56.29 42.30 -29.97
C ASP A 167 56.64 42.36 -31.47
N ALA A 168 55.95 41.59 -32.32
CA ALA A 168 56.10 41.67 -33.77
C ALA A 168 55.70 43.05 -34.32
N ARG A 169 54.62 43.64 -33.80
CA ARG A 169 54.22 45.02 -34.15
C ARG A 169 55.23 46.04 -33.67
N LEU A 170 55.76 45.88 -32.46
CA LEU A 170 56.81 46.76 -31.92
C LEU A 170 58.10 46.65 -32.74
N LEU A 171 58.47 45.46 -33.19
CA LEU A 171 59.62 45.24 -34.07
C LEU A 171 59.43 45.93 -35.43
N ASP A 172 58.25 45.83 -36.05
CA ASP A 172 57.94 46.56 -37.29
C ASP A 172 58.07 48.07 -37.11
N LEU A 173 57.52 48.59 -35.99
CA LEU A 173 57.68 50.01 -35.64
C LEU A 173 59.14 50.39 -35.49
N LEU A 174 59.93 49.63 -34.72
CA LEU A 174 61.36 49.91 -34.52
C LEU A 174 62.16 49.83 -35.82
N GLN A 175 61.83 48.90 -36.72
CA GLN A 175 62.48 48.79 -38.02
C GLN A 175 62.16 49.99 -38.92
N ARG A 176 60.95 50.54 -38.82
CA ARG A 176 60.52 51.71 -39.58
C ARG A 176 61.05 53.02 -38.98
N THR A 177 61.15 53.11 -37.65
CA THR A 177 61.68 54.28 -36.94
C THR A 177 63.20 54.26 -36.93
N ASN A 178 63.81 54.78 -37.99
CA ASN A 178 65.24 55.08 -37.99
C ASN A 178 65.41 56.50 -37.45
N VAL A 179 66.03 56.66 -36.27
CA VAL A 179 66.32 57.98 -35.64
C VAL A 179 66.96 58.96 -36.62
N HIS A 180 67.81 58.49 -37.53
CA HIS A 180 68.45 59.34 -38.52
C HIS A 180 67.50 59.83 -39.61
N ASN A 181 66.45 59.07 -39.93
CA ASN A 181 65.43 59.43 -40.92
C ASN A 181 64.28 60.25 -40.30
N ASP A 182 63.90 59.96 -39.05
CA ASP A 182 62.79 60.64 -38.36
C ASP A 182 63.17 61.98 -37.72
N SER A 183 64.42 62.14 -37.27
CA SER A 183 64.87 63.41 -36.65
C SER A 183 65.14 64.51 -37.67
N PHE A 184 65.49 64.12 -38.91
CA PHE A 184 65.75 65.03 -40.03
C PHE A 184 65.18 64.43 -41.32
N PRO A 185 63.86 64.51 -41.55
CA PRO A 185 63.28 64.04 -42.80
C PRO A 185 63.75 64.97 -43.94
N ILE A 186 64.80 64.57 -44.66
CA ILE A 186 65.25 65.25 -45.88
C ILE A 186 64.56 64.56 -47.06
N SER A 187 63.31 64.93 -47.30
CA SER A 187 62.61 64.54 -48.52
C SER A 187 63.11 65.40 -49.68
N HIS A 188 63.66 64.76 -50.71
CA HIS A 188 64.03 65.45 -51.93
C HIS A 188 62.80 65.58 -52.84
N ASP A 189 61.81 66.36 -52.39
CA ASP A 189 60.79 66.83 -53.32
C ASP A 189 61.53 67.69 -54.33
N GLY A 190 61.44 67.28 -55.60
CA GLY A 190 62.07 67.95 -56.72
C GLY A 190 61.39 69.29 -57.00
N THR A 191 61.39 70.21 -56.04
CA THR A 191 61.41 71.67 -56.15
C THR A 191 61.10 72.29 -54.77
N GLY A 192 62.14 72.81 -54.12
CA GLY A 192 62.05 73.97 -53.22
C GLY A 192 61.33 73.80 -51.86
N LEU A 193 62.14 73.57 -50.81
CA LEU A 193 61.95 74.06 -49.43
C LEU A 193 60.57 73.86 -48.78
N ALA A 194 60.42 72.79 -47.99
CA ALA A 194 59.46 72.76 -46.89
C ALA A 194 60.16 72.32 -45.59
N ARG A 195 60.26 73.27 -44.65
CA ARG A 195 60.71 73.06 -43.27
C ARG A 195 59.47 72.95 -42.39
N ASP A 196 59.44 71.93 -41.54
CA ASP A 196 58.62 71.69 -40.34
C ASP A 196 57.12 72.11 -40.37
N GLN A 197 56.22 71.13 -40.29
CA GLN A 197 54.84 71.38 -39.86
C GLN A 197 54.53 70.63 -38.55
N ARG A 198 55.11 71.13 -37.46
CA ARG A 198 54.46 71.08 -36.15
C ARG A 198 53.25 72.04 -36.18
N GLY A 199 52.08 71.52 -36.58
CA GLY A 199 50.81 72.25 -36.65
C GLY A 199 49.90 71.93 -35.47
N VAL A 200 49.76 72.90 -34.57
CA VAL A 200 48.73 73.00 -33.52
C VAL A 200 47.34 72.90 -34.16
N GLY A 201 46.42 72.18 -33.50
CA GLY A 201 45.12 71.81 -34.09
C GLY A 201 44.15 72.95 -34.36
N THR A 202 43.17 72.67 -35.22
CA THR A 202 41.86 73.35 -35.26
C THR A 202 40.80 72.43 -35.87
N TYR A 203 39.66 72.38 -35.21
CA TYR A 203 38.37 71.85 -35.64
C TYR A 203 37.79 72.72 -36.76
N ALA A 204 37.28 72.12 -37.85
CA ALA A 204 36.23 72.73 -38.65
C ALA A 204 35.55 71.70 -39.55
N THR A 205 34.23 71.79 -39.52
CA THR A 205 33.19 71.04 -40.21
C THR A 205 33.22 71.22 -41.73
N ALA A 206 32.95 70.14 -42.48
CA ALA A 206 32.30 70.25 -43.78
C ALA A 206 31.54 68.97 -44.13
N SER A 207 30.26 69.18 -44.39
CA SER A 207 29.26 68.32 -45.01
C SER A 207 29.63 67.88 -46.43
N GLY A 208 29.27 66.64 -46.78
CA GLY A 208 29.31 66.11 -48.14
C GLY A 208 28.78 64.68 -48.15
N ASP A 209 27.66 64.50 -48.85
CA ASP A 209 26.77 63.35 -48.88
C ASP A 209 27.27 62.22 -49.80
N GLY A 210 27.00 60.96 -49.39
CA GLY A 210 26.76 59.77 -50.23
C GLY A 210 27.91 59.09 -50.98
N GLY A 211 28.20 57.82 -50.62
CA GLY A 211 28.87 56.88 -51.53
C GLY A 211 29.58 55.66 -50.90
N GLU A 212 28.79 54.72 -50.39
CA GLU A 212 29.06 53.30 -50.10
C GLU A 212 30.42 52.68 -50.47
N GLY A 213 31.08 52.06 -49.48
CA GLY A 213 32.21 51.16 -49.73
C GLY A 213 33.03 50.80 -48.49
N ALA A 214 32.60 49.75 -47.78
CA ALA A 214 33.39 48.84 -46.95
C ALA A 214 34.39 49.44 -45.94
N GLY A 215 33.98 49.45 -44.67
CA GLY A 215 34.86 49.64 -43.53
C GLY A 215 34.28 48.98 -42.29
N CYS A 216 34.73 47.77 -41.99
CA CYS A 216 34.56 47.12 -40.70
C CYS A 216 35.19 48.03 -39.63
N ALA A 217 34.36 48.52 -38.70
CA ALA A 217 34.83 49.10 -37.45
C ALA A 217 34.18 48.35 -36.29
N ASP A 218 35.08 47.79 -35.51
CA ASP A 218 34.92 47.08 -34.26
C ASP A 218 34.26 47.98 -33.19
N HIS A 219 33.10 47.55 -32.66
CA HIS A 219 32.74 47.87 -31.28
C HIS A 219 31.71 46.90 -30.71
N GLY A 220 32.09 46.26 -29.60
CA GLY A 220 31.15 45.65 -28.67
C GLY A 220 31.27 44.14 -28.56
N VAL A 221 32.44 43.62 -28.16
CA VAL A 221 32.44 42.33 -27.45
C VAL A 221 31.81 42.59 -26.08
N ARG A 222 30.47 42.55 -26.06
CA ARG A 222 29.71 42.28 -24.86
C ARG A 222 30.25 40.98 -24.29
N THR A 223 30.69 41.04 -23.05
CA THR A 223 30.88 39.92 -22.16
C THR A 223 29.54 39.17 -22.06
N ALA A 224 29.28 38.28 -23.00
CA ALA A 224 28.37 37.17 -22.79
C ALA A 224 29.13 36.18 -21.89
N ALA A 225 28.93 36.33 -20.59
CA ALA A 225 29.07 35.21 -19.68
C ALA A 225 28.19 34.08 -20.26
N SER A 226 28.82 33.06 -20.83
CA SER A 226 28.19 31.77 -21.01
C SER A 226 27.99 31.21 -19.61
N ARG A 227 26.88 31.63 -19.01
CA ARG A 227 26.24 30.89 -17.94
C ARG A 227 25.68 29.66 -18.63
N VAL A 228 26.42 28.56 -18.58
CA VAL A 228 25.82 27.24 -18.72
C VAL A 228 25.00 27.07 -17.44
N ASP A 229 23.79 27.64 -17.44
CA ASP A 229 22.75 27.16 -16.54
C ASP A 229 22.48 25.73 -17.00
N VAL A 230 23.03 24.77 -16.25
CA VAL A 230 22.48 23.42 -16.17
C VAL A 230 21.11 23.60 -15.53
N ALA A 231 20.12 23.93 -16.37
CA ALA A 231 18.73 23.79 -16.02
C ALA A 231 18.42 22.30 -16.00
N ASP A 232 18.44 21.76 -14.79
CA ASP A 232 17.58 20.68 -14.38
C ASP A 232 16.13 21.03 -14.79
N CYS A 233 15.59 20.27 -15.73
CA CYS A 233 14.16 20.15 -15.95
C CYS A 233 13.88 18.66 -16.12
N GLY A 234 13.34 18.10 -15.03
CA GLY A 234 12.81 16.76 -14.97
C GLY A 234 11.77 16.47 -16.04
N ASP A 235 11.71 15.18 -16.36
CA ASP A 235 10.51 14.38 -16.47
C ASP A 235 9.22 15.08 -16.92
N GLU A 236 8.89 14.95 -18.21
CA GLU A 236 7.50 14.83 -18.62
C GLU A 236 7.33 13.58 -19.49
N GLY A 237 7.23 12.45 -18.79
CA GLY A 237 6.58 11.25 -19.32
C GLY A 237 5.07 11.47 -19.45
N GLY A 238 4.64 11.73 -20.68
CA GLY A 238 3.41 11.21 -21.33
C GLY A 238 2.03 11.52 -20.74
N LYS A 239 1.10 11.92 -21.62
CA LYS A 239 -0.28 11.38 -21.68
C LYS A 239 -1.08 11.94 -22.87
N GLU A 240 -1.25 11.10 -23.90
CA GLU A 240 -2.55 10.96 -24.56
C GLU A 240 -2.93 9.48 -24.50
N GLY A 241 -3.99 9.18 -23.75
CA GLY A 241 -4.47 7.83 -23.51
C GLY A 241 -5.38 7.81 -22.29
N GLY A 242 -6.68 7.67 -22.53
CA GLY A 242 -7.72 7.75 -21.52
C GLY A 242 -7.84 6.55 -20.59
N ALA A 243 -9.01 6.51 -19.94
CA ALA A 243 -9.47 5.61 -18.88
C ALA A 243 -9.13 6.09 -17.46
N GLY A 244 -10.20 6.37 -16.71
CA GLY A 244 -10.16 7.01 -15.41
C GLY A 244 -9.78 6.10 -14.26
N ALA A 245 -9.54 6.74 -13.12
CA ALA A 245 -9.70 6.13 -11.81
C ALA A 245 -9.90 7.24 -10.78
N VAL A 246 -10.91 7.02 -9.96
CA VAL A 246 -11.26 7.76 -8.75
C VAL A 246 -10.31 7.30 -7.65
N TYR A 247 -9.70 8.22 -6.90
CA TYR A 247 -9.24 7.92 -5.55
C TYR A 247 -9.41 9.14 -4.63
N GLU A 248 -10.40 9.03 -3.76
CA GLU A 248 -10.42 9.67 -2.45
C GLU A 248 -9.18 9.25 -1.65
N TRP A 249 -8.57 10.20 -0.94
CA TRP A 249 -7.92 9.90 0.33
C TRP A 249 -8.21 11.02 1.32
N GLY A 250 -9.07 10.70 2.29
CA GLY A 250 -9.21 11.44 3.53
C GLY A 250 -8.29 10.90 4.61
N PHE A 251 -7.93 11.80 5.54
CA PHE A 251 -7.70 11.60 6.97
C PHE A 251 -6.78 10.45 7.46
N ALA A 252 -5.69 10.79 8.16
CA ALA A 252 -5.66 10.82 9.64
C ALA A 252 -4.23 10.97 10.21
N ALA A 253 -4.12 11.75 11.30
CA ALA A 253 -3.27 11.66 12.51
C ALA A 253 -1.83 11.10 12.40
N GLY A 254 -0.78 11.67 13.00
CA GLY A 254 -0.71 12.32 14.30
C GLY A 254 0.05 11.44 15.30
N VAL A 255 1.17 11.98 15.82
CA VAL A 255 1.72 11.81 17.18
C VAL A 255 2.70 10.64 17.49
N ASP A 256 3.84 11.08 18.03
CA ASP A 256 4.83 10.48 18.95
C ASP A 256 5.70 9.25 18.60
N VAL A 257 7.02 9.47 18.64
CA VAL A 257 7.97 8.46 19.14
C VAL A 257 8.80 9.08 20.26
N PHE A 258 8.55 8.54 21.45
CA PHE A 258 9.26 8.74 22.70
C PHE A 258 10.61 8.02 22.69
N ALA A 259 11.55 8.56 23.45
CA ALA A 259 12.86 7.98 23.74
C ALA A 259 12.80 6.59 24.39
N SER A 260 13.77 5.70 24.09
CA SER A 260 14.53 4.95 25.11
C SER A 260 15.67 4.11 24.50
N THR A 261 16.89 4.34 25.03
CA THR A 261 17.94 3.35 25.38
C THR A 261 18.32 2.22 24.42
N VAL A 262 19.57 2.25 23.93
CA VAL A 262 20.69 1.37 24.36
C VAL A 262 21.97 2.21 24.36
#